data_AF-A0A379TG25-F1
#
_entry.id   AF-A0A379TG25-F1
#
_cell.length_a   1.000
_cell.length_b   1.000
_cell.length_c   1.000
_cell.angle_alpha   90.00
_cell.angle_beta   90.00
_cell.angle_gamma   90.00
#
_symmetry.space_group_name_H-M   'P 1'
#
loop_
_entity.id
_entity.type
_entity.pdbx_description
1 polymer ?
#
loop_
_entity_poly.entity_id
_entity_poly.type
_entity_poly.pdbx_seq_one_letter_code
_entity_poly.pdbx_strand_id
1 'polypeptide(L)' 'MDIVGGQHLRQMWDDLAGIYEDKTALIFESCAGEVQHFSYASLNREINRTANLFLFLRHT' A
#
# COMPACT_ATOMS: atom_id res chain seq x y z
N MET A 1 3.41 -11.43 -14.01
CA MET A 1 2.00 -11.31 -13.58
C MET A 1 1.77 -12.48 -12.65
N ASP A 2 2.10 -12.29 -11.38
CA ASP A 2 2.10 -13.34 -10.36
C ASP A 2 0.69 -13.48 -9.80
N ILE A 3 -0.08 -14.36 -10.44
CA ILE A 3 -1.38 -14.83 -9.97
C ILE A 3 -1.11 -16.15 -9.26
N VAL A 4 -1.16 -16.15 -7.94
CA VAL A 4 -1.54 -17.35 -7.19
C VAL A 4 -3.04 -17.24 -6.95
N GLY A 5 -3.83 -18.12 -7.57
CA GLY A 5 -5.21 -18.39 -7.15
C GLY A 5 -6.34 -17.56 -7.78
N GLY A 6 -6.16 -16.95 -8.95
CA GLY A 6 -7.27 -16.30 -9.67
C GLY A 6 -7.78 -14.99 -9.06
N GLN A 7 -7.13 -14.51 -8.00
CA GLN A 7 -7.37 -13.18 -7.42
C GLN A 7 -6.20 -12.26 -7.81
N HIS A 8 -6.53 -11.05 -8.26
CA HIS A 8 -5.52 -10.01 -8.43
C HIS A 8 -4.93 -9.67 -7.06
N LEU A 9 -3.61 -9.54 -6.95
CA LEU A 9 -2.92 -9.15 -5.71
C LEU A 9 -3.56 -7.92 -5.04
N ARG A 10 -4.05 -6.98 -5.85
CA ARG A 10 -4.80 -5.81 -5.40
C ARG A 10 -6.11 -6.17 -4.69
N GLN A 11 -6.86 -7.14 -5.21
CA GLN A 11 -8.13 -7.56 -4.60
C GLN A 11 -7.91 -8.20 -3.23
N MET A 12 -6.92 -9.10 -3.13
CA MET A 12 -6.52 -9.67 -1.83
C MET A 12 -6.03 -8.60 -0.85
N TRP A 13 -5.29 -7.61 -1.34
CA TRP A 13 -4.82 -6.49 -0.53
C TRP A 13 -5.95 -5.58 -0.06
N ASP A 14 -6.92 -5.27 -0.91
CA ASP A 14 -8.10 -4.47 -0.55
C ASP A 14 -8.99 -5.19 0.47
N ASP A 15 -9.18 -6.51 0.33
CA ASP A 15 -9.90 -7.30 1.34
C ASP A 15 -9.17 -7.31 2.69
N LEU A 16 -7.84 -7.48 2.67
CA LEU A 16 -7.01 -7.39 3.89
C LEU A 16 -7.05 -5.99 4.51
N ALA A 17 -7.04 -4.94 3.68
CA ALA A 17 -7.10 -3.57 4.15
C ALA A 17 -8.44 -3.23 4.78
N GLY A 18 -9.56 -3.74 4.25
CA GLY A 18 -10.89 -3.57 4.84
C GLY A 18 -11.10 -4.37 6.13
N ILE A 19 -10.47 -5.54 6.27
CA ILE A 19 -10.58 -6.38 7.48
C ILE A 19 -9.66 -5.88 8.60
N TYR A 20 -8.47 -5.39 8.25
CA TYR A 20 -7.41 -5.05 9.19
C TYR A 20 -7.06 -3.56 9.21
N GLU A 21 -8.03 -2.68 8.89
CA GLU A 21 -7.86 -1.22 8.68
C GLU A 21 -6.86 -0.55 9.63
N ASP A 22 -7.03 -0.73 10.94
CA ASP A 22 -6.22 -0.10 12.00
C ASP A 22 -5.00 -0.92 12.43
N LYS A 23 -4.86 -2.15 11.93
CA LYS A 23 -3.73 -3.02 12.28
C LYS A 23 -2.49 -2.55 11.55
N THR A 24 -1.38 -2.42 12.29
CA THR A 24 -0.07 -2.10 11.72
C THR A 24 0.32 -3.15 10.68
N ALA A 25 0.48 -2.71 9.44
CA ALA A 25 0.84 -3.53 8.29
C ALA A 25 2.35 -3.51 8.04
N LEU A 26 2.95 -2.33 8.20
CA LEU A 26 4.35 -2.09 7.90
C LEU A 26 4.96 -1.19 8.96
N ILE A 27 6.13 -1.58 9.46
CA ILE A 27 6.99 -0.75 10.28
C ILE A 27 8.24 -0.53 9.46
N PHE A 28 8.54 0.73 9.16
CA PHE A 28 9.70 1.12 8.38
C PHE A 28 10.55 2.09 9.17
N GLU A 29 11.86 1.84 9.21
CA GLU A 29 12.83 2.77 9.76
C GLU A 29 13.55 3.48 8.62
N SER A 30 13.43 4.80 8.58
CA SER A 30 14.16 5.67 7.66
C SER A 30 15.65 5.64 7.95
N CYS A 31 16.48 5.91 6.94
CA CYS A 31 17.91 6.12 7.12
C CYS A 31 18.24 7.28 8.09
N ALA A 32 17.27 8.15 8.38
CA ALA A 32 17.37 9.20 9.39
C ALA A 32 17.10 8.70 10.83
N GLY A 33 16.80 7.41 11.03
CA GLY A 33 16.39 6.83 12.32
C GLY A 33 14.92 7.06 12.68
N GLU A 34 14.11 7.56 11.75
CA GLU A 34 12.68 7.75 11.98
C GLU A 34 11.91 6.47 11.72
N VAL A 35 11.31 5.89 12.78
CA VAL A 35 10.44 4.73 12.68
C VAL A 35 9.01 5.18 12.40
N GLN A 36 8.48 4.79 11.24
CA GLN A 36 7.10 5.04 10.85
C GLN A 36 6.30 3.74 10.86
N HIS A 37 5.09 3.83 11.41
CA HIS A 37 4.13 2.74 11.47
C HIS A 37 3.00 3.03 10.50
N PHE A 38 2.82 2.17 9.51
CA PHE A 38 1.72 2.26 8.56
C PHE A 38 0.71 1.17 8.86
N SER A 39 -0.53 1.57 9.13
CA SER A 39 -1.66 0.65 9.09
C SER A 39 -1.98 0.24 7.66
N TYR A 40 -2.72 -0.86 7.47
CA TYR A 40 -3.13 -1.30 6.13
C TYR A 40 -3.87 -0.20 5.37
N ALA A 41 -4.75 0.55 6.05
CA ALA A 41 -5.48 1.67 5.46
C ALA A 41 -4.56 2.83 5.04
N SER A 42 -3.57 3.17 5.87
CA SER A 42 -2.62 4.25 5.59
C SER A 42 -1.69 3.89 4.44
N LEU A 43 -1.18 2.66 4.44
CA LEU A 43 -0.32 2.15 3.38
C LEU A 43 -1.07 2.06 2.04
N ASN A 44 -2.32 1.60 2.03
CA ASN A 44 -3.13 1.55 0.80
C ASN A 44 -3.38 2.95 0.22
N ARG A 45 -3.62 3.95 1.08
CA ARG A 45 -3.74 5.34 0.65
C ARG A 45 -2.45 5.86 0.01
N GLU A 46 -1.30 5.54 0.59
CA GLU A 46 0.00 5.98 0.09
C GLU A 46 0.37 5.34 -1.25
N ILE A 47 0.08 4.04 -1.41
CA ILE A 47 0.24 3.32 -2.68
C ILE A 47 -0.62 3.96 -3.77
N ASN A 48 -1.91 4.19 -3.49
CA ASN A 48 -2.82 4.80 -4.46
C ASN A 48 -2.41 6.24 -4.80
N ARG A 49 -2.01 7.04 -3.81
CA ARG A 49 -1.50 8.40 -4.02
C ARG A 49 -0.27 8.40 -4.92
N THR A 50 0.66 7.49 -4.68
CA THR A 50 1.90 7.36 -5.44
C THR A 50 1.63 6.88 -6.88
N ALA A 51 0.75 5.90 -7.05
CA ALA A 51 0.32 5.44 -8.38
C ALA A 51 -0.33 6.57 -9.19
N ASN A 52 -1.19 7.38 -8.55
CA ASN A 52 -1.80 8.55 -9.18
C ASN A 52 -0.77 9.64 -9.51
N LEU A 53 0.24 9.83 -8.67
CA LEU A 53 1.34 10.75 -8.94
C LEU A 53 2.15 10.31 -10.17
N PHE A 54 2.50 9.02 -10.26
CA PHE A 54 3.19 8.48 -11.44
C PHE A 54 2.33 8.56 -12.71
N LEU A 55 1.02 8.31 -12.60
CA LEU A 55 0.07 8.51 -13.71
C LEU A 55 0.07 9.95 -14.22
N PHE A 56 0.08 10.91 -13.29
CA PHE A 56 0.12 12.33 -13.62
C PHE A 56 1.45 12.73 -14.27
N LEU A 57 2.58 12.33 -13.67
CA LEU A 57 3.92 12.66 -14.17
C LEU A 57 4.23 12.04 -15.54
N ARG A 58 3.59 10.93 -15.90
CA ARG A 58 3.76 10.28 -17.21
C ARG A 58 3.01 11.01 -18.33
N HIS A 59 2.13 11.97 -17.99
CA HIS A 59 1.31 12.71 -18.94
C HIS A 59 1.81 14.14 -19.21
N THR A 60 2.89 14.56 -18.56
CA THR A 60 3.66 15.81 -18.81
C THR A 60 4.98 15.51 -19.49
#